data_AF-A0A6C0JSD1-F1
#
_entry.id   AF-A0A6C0JSD1-F1
#
_cell.length_a   1.000
_cell.length_b   1.000
_cell.length_c   1.000
_cell.angle_alpha   90.00
_cell.angle_beta   90.00
_cell.angle_gamma   90.00
#
_symmetry.space_group_name_H-M   'P 1'
#
loop_
_entity.id
_entity.type
_entity.pdbx_description
1 polymer ?
#
loop_
_entity_poly.entity_id
_entity_poly.type
_entity_poly.pdbx_seq_one_letter_code
_entity_poly.pdbx_strand_id
1 'polypeptide(L)'
;MEYLSTAALTVVFTVLMILGYKFLINPQVVLSLDGSKMAKCPDAWAFNSSTKLCEPNMPTECLPFDPDAVAIQSAAAKCNLARTCGTTWSGMCG
;
A
#
# COMPACT_ATOMS: atom_id res chain seq x y z
N MET A 1 -50.65 5.59 4.38
CA MET A 1 -49.42 5.42 5.20
C MET A 1 -48.68 4.11 4.92
N GLU A 2 -49.25 3.16 4.17
CA GLU A 2 -48.66 1.83 3.96
C GLU A 2 -47.41 1.87 3.08
N TYR A 3 -47.42 2.68 2.02
CA TYR A 3 -46.30 2.82 1.08
C TYR A 3 -45.01 3.35 1.72
N LEU A 4 -45.16 4.18 2.77
CA LEU A 4 -44.05 4.82 3.46
C LEU A 4 -43.33 3.83 4.39
N SER A 5 -44.09 2.91 4.98
CA SER A 5 -43.55 1.80 5.77
C SER A 5 -42.86 0.77 4.88
N THR A 6 -43.45 0.42 3.74
CA THR A 6 -42.84 -0.50 2.78
C THR A 6 -41.54 0.06 2.19
N ALA A 7 -41.52 1.34 1.82
CA ALA A 7 -40.32 2.00 1.30
C ALA A 7 -39.19 2.08 2.36
N ALA A 8 -39.52 2.33 3.62
CA ALA A 8 -38.53 2.32 4.69
C ALA A 8 -37.91 0.93 4.88
N LEU A 9 -38.73 -0.12 4.83
CA LEU A 9 -38.30 -1.49 5.05
C LEU A 9 -37.40 -2.01 3.92
N THR A 10 -37.71 -1.65 2.67
CA THR A 10 -36.87 -2.00 1.51
C THR A 10 -35.51 -1.32 1.56
N VAL A 11 -35.44 -0.04 1.96
CA VAL A 11 -34.17 0.67 2.13
C VAL A 11 -33.31 0.01 3.20
N VAL A 12 -33.89 -0.31 4.36
CA VAL A 12 -33.17 -0.99 5.45
C VAL A 12 -32.64 -2.36 5.01
N PHE A 13 -33.48 -3.17 4.35
CA PHE A 13 -33.06 -4.47 3.84
C PHE A 13 -31.95 -4.36 2.79
N THR A 14 -32.05 -3.37 1.91
CA THR A 14 -31.04 -3.15 0.86
C THR A 14 -29.69 -2.73 1.47
N VAL A 15 -29.70 -1.84 2.47
CA VAL A 15 -28.47 -1.43 3.18
C VAL A 15 -27.83 -2.60 3.91
N LEU A 16 -28.64 -3.42 4.62
CA LEU A 16 -28.15 -4.62 5.30
C LEU A 16 -27.54 -5.63 4.31
N MET A 17 -28.16 -5.85 3.15
CA MET A 17 -27.63 -6.68 2.08
C MET A 17 -26.31 -6.14 1.52
N ILE A 18 -26.19 -4.83 1.30
CA ILE A 18 -24.96 -4.21 0.80
C ILE A 18 -23.83 -4.35 1.83
N LEU A 19 -24.12 -4.12 3.12
CA LEU A 19 -23.14 -4.31 4.19
C LEU A 19 -22.73 -5.78 4.27
N GLY A 20 -23.69 -6.71 4.28
CA GLY A 20 -23.42 -8.15 4.27
C GLY A 20 -22.57 -8.57 3.07
N TYR A 21 -22.87 -8.07 1.87
CA TYR A 21 -22.08 -8.31 0.67
C TYR A 21 -20.64 -7.80 0.81
N LYS A 22 -20.45 -6.58 1.32
CA LYS A 22 -19.12 -6.02 1.56
C LYS A 22 -18.33 -6.75 2.64
N PHE A 23 -18.97 -7.28 3.67
CA PHE A 23 -18.25 -7.93 4.78
C PHE A 23 -18.05 -9.44 4.58
N LEU A 24 -19.02 -10.15 4.01
CA LEU A 24 -18.96 -11.61 3.85
C LEU A 24 -18.42 -12.05 2.48
N ILE A 25 -18.80 -11.35 1.41
CA ILE A 25 -18.56 -11.84 0.04
C ILE A 25 -17.35 -11.14 -0.59
N ASN A 26 -17.20 -9.84 -0.38
CA ASN A 26 -16.04 -9.08 -0.85
C ASN A 26 -15.36 -8.34 0.30
N PRO A 27 -14.74 -9.08 1.25
CA PRO A 27 -13.86 -8.46 2.22
C PRO A 27 -12.68 -7.86 1.43
N GLN A 28 -12.80 -6.59 1.08
CA GLN A 28 -11.70 -5.80 0.57
C GLN A 28 -10.74 -5.65 1.75
N VAL A 29 -9.82 -6.61 1.88
CA VAL A 29 -8.61 -6.42 2.68
C VAL A 29 -7.86 -5.28 2.01
N VAL A 30 -8.16 -4.06 2.44
CA VAL A 30 -7.27 -2.94 2.21
C VAL A 30 -5.97 -3.40 2.87
N LEU A 31 -4.99 -3.78 2.06
CA LEU A 31 -3.63 -4.04 2.50
C LEU A 31 -3.13 -2.70 3.01
N SER A 32 -3.50 -2.38 4.25
CA SER A 32 -2.95 -1.28 5.02
C SER A 32 -1.52 -1.69 5.34
N LEU A 33 -0.69 -1.44 4.34
CA LEU A 33 0.76 -1.48 4.41
C LEU A 33 1.16 -0.50 5.51
N ASP A 34 1.33 -1.03 6.72
CA ASP A 34 1.67 -0.29 7.92
C ASP A 34 3.06 0.35 7.76
N GLY A 35 3.07 1.60 7.30
CA GLY A 35 4.29 2.35 7.00
C GLY A 35 5.24 2.51 8.19
N SER A 36 4.80 2.22 9.42
CA SER A 36 5.63 2.27 10.63
C SER A 36 6.55 1.06 10.79
N LYS A 37 6.25 -0.06 10.11
CA LYS A 37 7.07 -1.29 10.12
C LYS A 37 7.91 -1.47 8.85
N MET A 38 7.89 -0.48 7.96
CA MET A 38 8.53 -0.59 6.66
C MET A 38 9.95 -0.04 6.70
N ALA A 39 10.88 -0.80 6.13
CA ALA A 39 12.24 -0.34 5.95
C ALA A 39 12.23 0.95 5.11
N LYS A 40 13.02 1.96 5.52
CA LYS A 40 13.11 3.24 4.80
C LYS A 40 13.77 3.08 3.42
N CYS A 41 14.62 2.07 3.26
CA CYS A 41 15.29 1.72 2.02
C CYS A 41 15.01 0.25 1.64
N PRO A 42 15.24 -0.13 0.37
CA PRO A 42 15.17 -1.52 -0.08
C PRO A 42 16.16 -2.44 0.65
N ASP A 43 15.98 -3.75 0.48
CA ASP A 43 16.91 -4.75 1.00
C ASP A 43 18.29 -4.57 0.36
N ALA A 44 19.36 -4.71 1.16
CA ALA A 44 20.75 -4.42 0.78
C ALA A 44 21.06 -2.94 0.44
N TRP A 45 20.22 -2.00 0.87
CA TRP A 45 20.49 -0.55 0.81
C TRP A 45 20.57 0.05 2.21
N ALA A 46 21.43 1.04 2.41
CA ALA A 46 21.56 1.79 3.66
C ALA A 46 21.08 3.23 3.46
N PHE A 47 20.31 3.74 4.41
CA PHE A 47 19.96 5.16 4.44
C PHE A 47 21.15 5.96 4.99
N ASN A 48 21.68 6.87 4.19
CA ASN A 48 22.72 7.79 4.60
C ASN A 48 22.08 9.08 5.12
N SER A 49 22.14 9.30 6.43
CA SER A 49 21.55 10.48 7.08
C SER A 49 22.15 11.81 6.65
N SER A 50 23.39 11.81 6.11
CA SER A 50 24.06 13.02 5.64
C SER A 50 23.62 13.44 4.24
N THR A 51 23.47 12.48 3.32
CA THR A 51 23.00 12.75 1.95
C THR A 51 21.47 12.68 1.83
N LYS A 52 20.80 12.08 2.83
CA LYS A 52 19.38 11.71 2.82
C LYS A 52 18.99 10.75 1.69
N LEU A 53 19.97 10.02 1.15
CA LEU A 53 19.76 9.06 0.08
C LEU A 53 19.84 7.63 0.62
N CYS A 54 19.09 6.74 0.00
CA CYS A 54 19.36 5.31 0.07
C CYS A 54 20.52 5.00 -0.86
N GLU A 55 21.60 4.45 -0.31
CA GLU A 55 22.80 4.03 -1.03
C GLU A 55 22.91 2.50 -1.01
N PRO A 56 23.23 1.86 -2.14
CA PRO A 56 23.34 0.41 -2.20
C PRO A 56 24.60 -0.09 -1.49
N ASN A 57 24.47 -1.13 -0.67
CA ASN A 57 25.60 -1.80 -0.02
C ASN A 57 26.19 -2.93 -0.87
N MET A 58 25.70 -3.09 -2.10
CA MET A 58 26.09 -4.12 -3.06
C MET A 58 26.44 -3.47 -4.40
N PRO A 59 27.32 -4.09 -5.21
CA PRO A 59 27.57 -3.62 -6.57
C PRO A 59 26.27 -3.74 -7.39
N THR A 60 25.72 -2.58 -7.78
CA THR A 60 24.51 -2.47 -8.60
C THR A 60 24.69 -1.35 -9.61
N GLU A 61 23.97 -1.43 -10.72
CA GLU A 61 23.89 -0.36 -11.72
C GLU A 61 22.94 0.76 -11.29
N CYS A 62 22.19 0.56 -10.20
CA CYS A 62 21.26 1.54 -9.68
C CYS A 62 21.94 2.69 -8.94
N LEU A 63 21.44 3.90 -9.21
CA LEU A 63 21.90 5.13 -8.57
C LEU A 63 21.27 5.30 -7.17
N PRO A 64 21.97 5.98 -6.24
CA PRO A 64 21.37 6.42 -4.99
C PRO A 64 20.14 7.28 -5.23
N PHE A 65 19.10 7.10 -4.41
CA PHE A 65 17.83 7.82 -4.57
C PHE A 65 17.26 8.26 -3.23
N ASP A 66 16.42 9.29 -3.26
CA ASP A 66 15.71 9.78 -2.08
C ASP A 66 14.45 8.93 -1.85
N PRO A 67 14.33 8.19 -0.73
CA PRO A 67 13.17 7.34 -0.43
C PRO A 67 11.86 8.12 -0.23
N ASP A 68 11.95 9.42 0.02
CA ASP A 68 10.83 10.32 0.26
C ASP A 68 10.46 11.13 -1.01
N ALA A 69 11.10 10.85 -2.16
CA ALA A 69 10.79 11.51 -3.42
C ALA A 69 9.34 11.25 -3.86
N VAL A 70 8.69 12.31 -4.38
CA VAL A 70 7.27 12.27 -4.80
C VAL A 70 7.00 11.18 -5.84
N ALA A 71 7.98 10.88 -6.70
CA ALA A 71 7.86 9.87 -7.75
C ALA A 71 7.73 8.43 -7.22
N ILE A 72 8.13 8.16 -5.97
CA ILE A 72 8.12 6.81 -5.38
C ILE A 72 7.32 6.74 -4.07
N GLN A 73 6.28 7.57 -3.93
CA GLN A 73 5.44 7.59 -2.72
C GLN A 73 4.54 6.35 -2.59
N SER A 74 4.17 5.70 -3.69
CA SER A 74 3.30 4.51 -3.64
C SER A 74 4.10 3.23 -3.39
N ALA A 75 3.53 2.27 -2.65
CA ALA A 75 4.14 0.97 -2.42
C ALA A 75 4.49 0.25 -3.74
N ALA A 76 3.63 0.40 -4.76
CA ALA A 76 3.87 -0.12 -6.10
C ALA A 76 5.10 0.53 -6.77
N ALA A 77 5.25 1.85 -6.68
CA ALA A 77 6.41 2.56 -7.23
C ALA A 77 7.71 2.16 -6.51
N LYS A 78 7.66 2.06 -5.18
CA LYS A 78 8.77 1.56 -4.36
C LYS A 78 9.17 0.15 -4.75
N CYS A 79 8.20 -0.73 -4.96
CA CYS A 79 8.47 -2.09 -5.37
C CYS A 79 9.06 -2.18 -6.79
N ASN A 80 8.52 -1.42 -7.73
CA ASN A 80 9.04 -1.37 -9.10
C ASN A 80 10.50 -0.91 -9.11
N LEU A 81 10.85 0.10 -8.32
CA LEU A 81 12.23 0.56 -8.17
C LEU A 81 13.14 -0.54 -7.61
N ALA A 82 12.73 -1.22 -6.54
CA ALA A 82 13.50 -2.32 -5.96
C ALA A 82 13.76 -3.42 -7.00
N ARG A 83 12.72 -3.82 -7.76
CA ARG A 83 12.83 -4.85 -8.80
C ARG A 83 13.71 -4.44 -9.96
N THR A 84 13.68 -3.17 -10.38
CA THR A 84 14.61 -2.67 -11.42
C THR A 84 16.06 -2.77 -10.98
N CYS A 85 16.32 -2.70 -9.68
CA CYS A 85 17.65 -2.84 -9.09
C CYS A 85 18.00 -4.27 -8.68
N GLY A 86 17.18 -5.26 -9.02
CA GLY A 86 17.40 -6.66 -8.66
C GLY A 86 17.28 -6.95 -7.17
N THR A 87 16.63 -6.08 -6.40
CA THR A 87 16.40 -6.25 -4.95
C THR A 87 14.91 -6.28 -4.61
N THR A 88 14.60 -6.58 -3.36
CA THR A 88 13.26 -6.49 -2.80
C THR A 88 13.16 -5.32 -1.83
N TRP A 89 11.95 -4.99 -1.42
CA TRP A 89 11.72 -3.98 -0.40
C TRP A 89 10.66 -4.50 0.55
N SER A 90 11.12 -4.93 1.73
CA SER A 90 10.25 -5.50 2.75
C SER A 90 9.10 -4.57 3.10
N GLY A 91 7.87 -5.08 2.96
CA GLY A 91 6.64 -4.32 3.17
C GLY A 91 6.26 -3.38 2.03
N MET A 92 6.97 -3.34 0.90
CA MET A 92 6.57 -2.59 -0.30
C MET A 92 6.36 -3.51 -1.50
N CYS A 93 7.20 -4.55 -1.63
CA CYS A 93 7.01 -5.65 -2.56
C CYS A 93 6.36 -6.83 -1.83
N GLY A 94 5.10 -7.12 -2.14
CA GLY A 94 4.37 -8.32 -1.73
C GLY A 94 3.93 -9.14 -2.92
#